data_AF-A0A6B2M3T4-F1
#
_entry.id   AF-A0A6B2M3T4-F1
#
_cell.length_a   1.000
_cell.length_b   1.000
_cell.length_c   1.000
_cell.angle_alpha   90.00
_cell.angle_beta   90.00
_cell.angle_gamma   90.00
#
_symmetry.space_group_name_H-M   'P 1'
#
loop_
_entity.id
_entity.type
_entity.pdbx_description
1 polymer ?
#
loop_
_entity_poly.entity_id
_entity_poly.type
_entity_poly.pdbx_seq_one_letter_code
_entity_poly.pdbx_strand_id
1 'polypeptide(L)'
;GTFAWNSLMILRKVPLTDAFVIVLVTVVTVMEDLAVAVVVGVIVSALAYAWNNARRIHAKTYRTPEGAKVYQVQGPLFFGSSDGFAELFDVAGDPSEVIVDFADSRVVDQSALQAIEA
;
A
#
# COMPACT_ATOMS: atom_id res chain seq x y z
N GLY A 1 25.30 14.01 28.40
CA GLY A 1 24.00 14.18 27.72
C GLY A 1 23.49 12.82 27.31
N THR A 2 22.38 12.38 27.89
CA THR A 2 21.77 11.05 27.68
C THR A 2 20.91 10.97 26.43
N PHE A 3 20.69 12.08 25.73
CA PHE A 3 19.98 12.10 24.45
C PHE A 3 20.94 11.80 23.30
N ALA A 4 20.63 10.74 22.55
CA ALA A 4 21.32 10.39 21.32
C ALA A 4 20.88 11.32 20.19
N TRP A 5 21.42 12.54 20.15
CA TRP A 5 21.16 13.57 19.13
C TRP A 5 21.39 13.08 17.69
N ASN A 6 22.21 12.04 17.52
CA ASN A 6 22.42 11.38 16.23
C ASN A 6 21.14 10.70 15.67
N SER A 7 20.15 10.41 16.52
CA SER A 7 18.86 9.81 16.12
C SER A 7 17.99 10.76 15.29
N LEU A 8 18.14 12.08 15.47
CA LEU A 8 17.45 13.08 14.64
C LEU A 8 17.92 13.05 13.18
N MET A 9 19.18 12.68 12.93
CA MET A 9 19.70 12.52 11.57
C MET A 9 19.19 11.22 10.92
N ILE A 10 18.95 10.17 11.72
CA ILE A 10 18.36 8.89 11.26
C ILE A 10 16.90 9.10 10.84
N LEU A 11 16.18 10.04 11.47
CA LEU A 11 14.79 10.36 11.12
C LEU A 11 14.59 10.72 9.64
N ARG A 12 15.64 11.18 8.95
CA ARG A 12 15.60 11.53 7.51
C ARG A 12 15.70 10.32 6.58
N LYS A 13 16.06 9.14 7.08
CA LYS A 13 16.16 7.87 6.32
C LYS A 13 14.98 6.92 6.55
N VAL A 14 14.07 7.26 7.47
CA VAL A 14 12.92 6.42 7.83
C VAL A 14 11.76 6.74 6.89
N PRO A 15 10.90 5.77 6.53
CA PRO A 15 9.68 6.03 5.76
C PRO A 15 8.85 7.17 6.40
N LEU A 16 8.22 8.00 5.57
CA LEU A 16 7.42 9.15 6.04
C LEU A 16 6.32 8.73 7.03
N THR A 17 5.71 7.55 6.83
CA THR A 17 4.74 6.94 7.74
C THR A 17 5.30 6.69 9.12
N ASP A 18 6.52 6.17 9.22
CA ASP A 18 7.15 5.85 10.50
C ASP A 18 7.52 7.14 11.25
N ALA A 19 8.02 8.15 10.53
CA ALA A 19 8.27 9.47 11.10
C ALA A 19 6.98 10.13 11.63
N PHE A 20 5.87 10.01 10.90
CA PHE A 20 4.56 10.48 11.35
C PHE A 20 4.11 9.77 12.63
N VAL A 21 4.22 8.44 12.70
CA VAL A 21 3.88 7.67 13.91
C VAL A 21 4.70 8.16 15.11
N ILE A 22 6.01 8.36 14.94
CA ILE A 22 6.89 8.84 16.01
C ILE A 22 6.42 10.20 16.55
N VAL A 23 6.14 11.15 15.65
CA VAL A 23 5.65 12.48 16.03
C VAL A 23 4.30 12.39 16.74
N LEU A 24 3.37 11.59 16.21
CA LEU A 24 2.05 11.38 16.79
C LEU A 24 2.15 10.83 18.23
N VAL A 25 2.88 9.74 18.43
CA VAL A 25 3.06 9.12 19.75
C VAL A 25 3.72 10.09 20.72
N THR A 26 4.71 10.86 20.26
CA THR A 26 5.40 11.87 21.08
C THR A 26 4.42 12.95 21.56
N VAL A 27 3.56 13.46 20.68
CA VAL A 27 2.55 14.48 21.03
C VAL A 27 1.53 13.92 22.01
N VAL A 28 0.99 12.72 21.75
CA VAL A 28 0.01 12.07 22.63
C VAL A 28 0.59 11.81 24.03
N THR A 29 1.88 11.43 24.10
CA THR A 29 2.57 11.19 25.38
C THR A 29 2.63 12.45 26.24
N VAL A 30 2.77 13.63 25.63
CA VAL A 30 2.83 14.90 26.36
C VAL A 30 1.45 15.38 26.83
N MET A 31 0.38 15.05 26.09
CA MET A 31 -0.97 15.52 26.38
C MET A 31 -1.74 14.63 27.37
N GLU A 32 -1.52 13.31 27.32
CA GLU A 32 -2.31 12.32 28.05
C GLU A 32 -1.41 11.52 29.00
N ASP A 33 -0.90 10.37 28.54
CA ASP A 33 0.00 9.48 29.25
C ASP A 33 0.72 8.53 28.26
N LEU A 34 1.86 7.98 28.66
CA LEU A 34 2.63 7.00 27.89
C LEU A 34 1.79 5.78 27.50
N ALA A 35 0.94 5.27 28.39
CA ALA A 35 0.13 4.09 28.11
C ALA A 35 -0.83 4.31 26.92
N VAL A 36 -1.50 5.46 26.89
CA VAL A 36 -2.40 5.85 25.79
C VAL A 36 -1.61 6.01 24.49
N ALA A 37 -0.46 6.68 24.56
CA ALA A 37 0.41 6.90 23.41
C ALA A 37 0.90 5.58 22.78
N VAL A 38 1.23 4.59 23.59
CA VAL A 38 1.64 3.25 23.11
C VAL A 38 0.48 2.57 22.37
N VAL A 39 -0.73 2.58 22.93
CA VAL A 39 -1.90 1.94 22.29
C VAL A 39 -2.20 2.59 20.94
N VAL A 40 -2.26 3.92 20.89
CA VAL A 40 -2.48 4.68 19.64
C VAL A 40 -1.36 4.39 18.63
N GLY A 41 -0.10 4.39 19.08
CA GLY A 41 1.05 4.10 18.24
C GLY A 41 0.97 2.71 17.58
N VAL A 42 0.58 1.69 18.35
CA VAL A 42 0.41 0.31 17.84
C VAL A 42 -0.70 0.24 16.80
N ILE A 43 -1.85 0.85 17.06
CA ILE A 43 -2.99 0.85 16.12
C ILE A 43 -2.59 1.53 14.81
N VAL A 44 -2.03 2.73 14.87
CA VAL A 44 -1.64 3.50 13.68
C VAL A 44 -0.53 2.78 12.92
N SER A 45 0.45 2.19 13.61
CA SER A 45 1.52 1.40 12.97
C SER A 45 0.97 0.17 12.26
N ALA A 46 0.02 -0.54 12.87
CA ALA A 46 -0.62 -1.71 12.26
C ALA A 46 -1.39 -1.34 10.99
N LEU A 47 -2.15 -0.24 11.02
CA LEU A 47 -2.86 0.29 9.86
C LEU A 47 -1.88 0.74 8.76
N ALA A 48 -0.85 1.51 9.11
CA ALA A 48 0.17 1.95 8.17
C ALA A 48 0.92 0.78 7.53
N TYR A 49 1.23 -0.26 8.31
CA TYR A 49 1.84 -1.49 7.81
C TYR A 49 0.92 -2.24 6.85
N ALA A 50 -0.35 -2.42 7.21
CA ALA A 50 -1.34 -3.06 6.36
C ALA A 50 -1.49 -2.31 5.03
N TRP A 51 -1.55 -0.97 5.07
CA TRP A 51 -1.65 -0.12 3.88
C TRP A 51 -0.39 -0.18 3.02
N ASN A 52 0.80 -0.14 3.62
CA ASN A 52 2.06 -0.23 2.88
C ASN A 52 2.25 -1.61 2.23
N ASN A 53 1.76 -2.67 2.90
CA ASN A 53 1.72 -4.01 2.34
C ASN A 53 0.66 -4.13 1.21
N ALA A 54 -0.44 -3.36 1.29
CA ALA A 54 -1.45 -3.27 0.24
C ALA A 54 -0.92 -2.73 -1.08
N ARG A 55 -0.07 -1.70 -1.01
CA ARG A 55 0.48 -1.00 -2.18
C ARG A 55 1.52 -1.81 -2.96
N ARG A 56 1.86 -3.04 -2.54
CA ARG A 56 2.79 -3.92 -3.25
C ARG A 56 2.12 -4.75 -4.35
N ILE A 57 1.08 -4.23 -5.01
CA ILE A 57 0.61 -4.80 -6.28
C ILE A 57 1.61 -4.43 -7.38
N HIS A 58 2.01 -5.43 -8.16
CA HIS A 58 2.79 -5.23 -9.37
C HIS A 58 2.02 -5.87 -10.53
N ALA A 59 1.82 -5.14 -11.63
CA ALA A 59 1.38 -5.76 -12.87
C ALA A 59 2.56 -5.86 -13.84
N LYS A 60 2.74 -7.04 -14.43
CA LYS A 60 3.60 -7.21 -15.60
C LYS A 60 2.75 -7.14 -16.85
N THR A 61 3.22 -6.42 -17.85
CA THR A 61 2.50 -6.29 -19.11
C THR A 61 3.29 -6.95 -20.23
N TYR A 62 2.63 -7.77 -21.05
CA TYR A 62 3.19 -8.31 -22.29
C TYR A 62 2.13 -8.34 -23.39
N ARG A 63 2.53 -8.52 -24.65
CA ARG A 63 1.61 -8.60 -25.79
C ARG A 63 1.58 -10.03 -26.32
N THR A 64 0.38 -10.53 -26.64
CA THR A 64 0.24 -11.82 -27.34
C THR A 64 0.58 -11.66 -28.82
N PRO A 65 0.92 -12.77 -29.52
CA PRO A 65 1.13 -12.76 -30.97
C PRO A 65 -0.10 -12.30 -31.76
N GLU A 66 -1.29 -12.44 -31.18
CA GLU A 66 -2.59 -12.05 -31.73
C GLU A 66 -2.90 -10.55 -31.55
N GLY A 67 -2.05 -9.82 -30.82
CA GLY A 67 -2.16 -8.37 -30.64
C GLY A 67 -2.87 -7.93 -29.35
N ALA A 68 -3.36 -8.87 -28.53
CA ALA A 68 -3.95 -8.57 -27.24
C ALA A 68 -2.90 -8.17 -26.20
N LYS A 69 -3.24 -7.25 -25.31
CA LYS A 69 -2.38 -6.83 -24.20
C LYS A 69 -2.74 -7.62 -22.96
N VAL A 70 -1.76 -8.28 -22.35
CA VAL A 70 -1.94 -9.07 -21.14
C VAL A 70 -1.40 -8.31 -19.95
N TYR A 71 -2.24 -8.09 -18.94
CA TYR A 71 -1.90 -7.56 -17.65
C TYR A 71 -1.87 -8.69 -16.63
N GLN A 72 -0.67 -9.15 -16.30
CA GLN A 72 -0.46 -10.17 -15.28
C GLN A 72 -0.31 -9.51 -13.91
N VAL A 73 -1.35 -9.62 -13.09
CA VAL A 73 -1.42 -8.99 -11.77
C VAL A 73 -0.77 -9.91 -10.74
N GLN A 74 0.26 -9.41 -10.05
CA GLN A 74 0.99 -10.12 -9.01
C GLN A 74 0.79 -9.42 -7.66
N GLY A 75 0.36 -10.18 -6.67
CA GLY A 75 0.13 -9.70 -5.31
C GLY A 75 -1.33 -9.70 -4.87
N PRO A 76 -1.61 -9.36 -3.60
CA PRO A 76 -2.95 -9.43 -3.01
C PRO A 76 -3.86 -8.29 -3.51
N LEU A 77 -5.00 -8.64 -4.11
CA LEU A 77 -6.05 -7.69 -4.51
C LEU A 77 -7.11 -7.59 -3.40
N PHE A 78 -7.23 -6.42 -2.78
CA PHE A 78 -8.19 -6.12 -1.70
C PHE A 78 -8.58 -4.63 -1.71
N PHE A 79 -9.52 -4.23 -0.86
CA PHE A 79 -10.09 -2.86 -0.81
C PHE A 79 -9.06 -1.72 -0.81
N GLY A 80 -7.87 -1.91 -0.21
CA GLY A 80 -6.83 -0.88 -0.15
C GLY A 80 -5.93 -0.80 -1.39
N SER A 81 -6.10 -1.70 -2.35
CA SER A 81 -5.29 -1.77 -3.57
C SER A 81 -6.11 -1.58 -4.86
N SER A 82 -7.40 -1.27 -4.75
CA SER A 82 -8.29 -0.97 -5.90
C SER A 82 -7.87 0.29 -6.65
N ASP A 83 -7.48 1.37 -5.95
CA ASP A 83 -7.02 2.60 -6.59
C ASP A 83 -5.72 2.36 -7.37
N GLY A 84 -4.78 1.62 -6.77
CA GLY A 84 -3.55 1.21 -7.43
C GLY A 84 -3.75 0.19 -8.55
N PHE A 85 -4.87 -0.55 -8.55
CA PHE A 85 -5.24 -1.45 -9.64
C PHE A 85 -5.77 -0.67 -10.84
N ALA A 86 -6.67 0.29 -10.64
CA ALA A 86 -7.20 1.14 -11.71
C ALA A 86 -6.09 1.95 -12.40
N GLU A 87 -5.10 2.44 -11.64
CA GLU A 87 -3.94 3.16 -12.20
C GLU A 87 -3.01 2.30 -13.08
N LEU A 88 -3.12 0.96 -13.05
CA LEU A 88 -2.29 0.07 -13.88
C LEU A 88 -2.79 -0.06 -15.32
N PHE A 89 -4.06 0.29 -15.57
CA PHE A 89 -4.67 0.16 -16.89
C PHE A 89 -4.59 1.46 -17.67
N ASP A 90 -4.20 1.37 -18.95
CA ASP A 90 -4.19 2.51 -19.86
C ASP A 90 -5.38 2.38 -20.80
N VAL A 91 -6.58 2.67 -20.27
CA VAL A 91 -7.85 2.47 -20.97
C VAL A 91 -7.91 3.23 -22.31
N ALA A 92 -7.18 4.34 -22.45
CA ALA A 92 -7.15 5.13 -23.67
C ALA A 92 -6.17 4.59 -24.73
N GLY A 93 -5.10 3.90 -24.31
CA GLY A 93 -4.06 3.35 -25.18
C GLY A 93 -4.17 1.83 -25.44
N ASP A 94 -5.15 1.17 -24.83
CA ASP A 94 -5.28 -0.28 -24.88
C ASP A 94 -5.93 -0.81 -26.18
N PRO A 95 -5.49 -1.99 -26.68
CA PRO A 95 -6.06 -2.62 -27.86
C PRO A 95 -7.49 -3.13 -27.60
N SER A 96 -8.19 -3.53 -28.67
CA SER A 96 -9.59 -4.01 -28.60
C SER A 96 -9.79 -5.24 -27.71
N GLU A 97 -8.71 -5.97 -27.41
CA GLU A 97 -8.73 -7.14 -26.55
C GLU A 97 -7.64 -7.00 -25.48
N VAL A 98 -8.08 -7.01 -24.21
CA VAL A 98 -7.23 -6.93 -23.03
C VAL A 98 -7.49 -8.14 -22.17
N ILE A 99 -6.42 -8.84 -21.77
CA ILE A 99 -6.49 -10.03 -20.94
C ILE A 99 -5.92 -9.67 -19.57
N VAL A 100 -6.73 -9.79 -18.52
CA VAL A 100 -6.27 -9.60 -17.14
C VAL A 100 -6.03 -10.96 -16.52
N ASP A 101 -4.76 -11.30 -16.30
CA ASP A 101 -4.33 -12.57 -15.73
C ASP A 101 -4.11 -12.43 -14.22
N PHE A 102 -4.94 -13.12 -13.44
CA PHE A 102 -4.89 -13.18 -11.98
C PHE A 102 -4.23 -14.45 -11.44
N ALA A 103 -3.55 -15.25 -12.26
CA ALA A 103 -2.96 -16.54 -11.85
C ALA A 103 -2.03 -16.44 -10.62
N ASP A 104 -1.32 -15.31 -10.47
CA ASP A 104 -0.42 -15.01 -9.33
C ASP A 104 -1.03 -14.03 -8.30
N SER A 105 -2.33 -13.71 -8.43
CA SER A 105 -3.04 -12.81 -7.52
C SER A 105 -4.00 -13.59 -6.63
N ARG A 106 -4.05 -13.23 -5.35
CA ARG A 106 -5.13 -13.69 -4.45
C ARG A 106 -6.15 -12.58 -4.34
N VAL A 107 -7.34 -12.84 -4.85
CA VAL A 107 -8.54 -12.02 -4.62
C VAL A 107 -9.07 -12.39 -3.24
N VAL A 108 -9.00 -11.46 -2.28
CA VAL A 108 -9.19 -11.79 -0.86
C VAL A 108 -10.48 -11.20 -0.26
N ASP A 109 -11.24 -10.38 -1.00
CA ASP A 109 -12.40 -9.66 -0.45
C ASP A 109 -13.47 -9.27 -1.50
N GLN A 110 -14.71 -8.99 -1.08
CA GLN A 110 -15.81 -8.52 -1.94
C GLN A 110 -15.48 -7.20 -2.65
N SER A 111 -14.71 -6.35 -1.97
CA SER A 111 -14.14 -5.12 -2.52
C SER A 111 -13.32 -5.34 -3.80
N ALA A 112 -12.56 -6.43 -3.83
CA ALA A 112 -11.72 -6.78 -4.97
C ALA A 112 -12.55 -7.30 -6.15
N LEU A 113 -13.68 -7.96 -5.87
CA LEU A 113 -14.67 -8.33 -6.89
C LEU A 113 -15.30 -7.08 -7.54
N GLN A 114 -15.69 -6.08 -6.74
CA GLN A 114 -16.23 -4.83 -7.28
C GLN A 114 -15.22 -4.08 -8.15
N ALA A 115 -13.93 -4.11 -7.81
CA ALA A 115 -12.88 -3.49 -8.63
C ALA A 115 -12.65 -4.19 -9.97
N ILE A 116 -13.08 -5.45 -10.14
CA ILE A 116 -13.02 -6.19 -11.40
C ILE A 116 -14.26 -5.90 -12.27
N GLU A 117 -15.42 -5.69 -11.64
CA GLU A 117 -16.70 -5.43 -12.33
C GLU A 117 -16.89 -3.98 -12.78
N ALA A 118 -16.15 -3.03 -12.20
CA ALA A 118 -16.24 -1.59 -12.50
C ALA A 118 -15.48 -1.20 -13.77
#